data_AF-A0A5M4ACJ3-F1
#
_entry.id   AF-A0A5M4ACJ3-F1
#
_cell.length_a   1.000
_cell.length_b   1.000
_cell.length_c   1.000
_cell.angle_alpha   90.00
_cell.angle_beta   90.00
_cell.angle_gamma   90.00
#
_symmetry.space_group_name_H-M   'P 1'
#
loop_
_entity.id
_entity.type
_entity.pdbx_description
1 polymer ?
#
loop_
_entity_poly.entity_id
_entity_poly.type
_entity_poly.pdbx_seq_one_letter_code
_entity_poly.pdbx_strand_id
1 'polypeptide(L)'
;MKLFFTVILSLATLVAFGQEKRPGVFYGDAQYGTNHYILDLSWEGLHNFPVQALSPSIRVLILDHNNLTEIPNNITAMKNLRALSLRDNDLRSVNKVLELCENLEELYLNDNPNLTELPYTLSNCKKLKLIDVSNTGIHQPPAWLRGMKQLYYFKYTKVESGDKKK
;
A
#
# COMPACT_ATOMS: atom_id res chain seq x y z
N MET A 1 30.51 -5.77 25.73
CA MET A 1 30.04 -6.79 24.78
C MET A 1 29.38 -6.05 23.61
N LYS A 2 30.18 -5.70 22.59
CA LYS A 2 29.80 -4.96 21.37
C LYS A 2 30.34 -5.77 20.20
N LEU A 3 29.47 -6.30 19.35
CA LEU A 3 29.72 -7.09 18.14
C LEU A 3 28.31 -7.20 17.49
N PHE A 4 27.99 -6.84 16.24
CA PHE A 4 28.76 -6.64 15.02
C PHE A 4 28.11 -5.55 14.15
N PHE A 5 28.94 -4.66 13.61
CA PHE A 5 28.71 -4.03 12.30
C PHE A 5 29.31 -4.97 11.24
N THR A 6 28.84 -4.85 9.99
CA THR A 6 29.45 -5.31 8.72
C THR A 6 28.93 -6.63 8.15
N VAL A 7 28.03 -6.52 7.16
CA VAL A 7 28.14 -7.30 5.91
C VAL A 7 28.01 -6.32 4.75
N ILE A 8 29.08 -6.24 3.97
CA ILE A 8 29.29 -5.42 2.78
C ILE A 8 28.89 -6.27 1.56
N LEU A 9 28.17 -5.66 0.62
CA LEU A 9 28.26 -5.81 -0.84
C LEU A 9 28.49 -7.23 -1.42
N SER A 10 27.52 -7.75 -2.17
CA SER A 10 27.81 -8.69 -3.26
C SER A 10 26.86 -8.56 -4.46
N LEU A 11 27.46 -8.11 -5.57
CA LEU A 11 27.30 -8.60 -6.95
C LEU A 11 25.97 -8.36 -7.70
N ALA A 12 26.10 -7.46 -8.68
CA ALA A 12 25.27 -7.37 -9.87
C ALA A 12 25.37 -8.62 -10.77
N THR A 13 24.22 -9.00 -11.33
CA THR A 13 23.90 -9.52 -12.68
C THR A 13 22.93 -10.70 -12.59
N LEU A 14 21.73 -10.60 -13.16
CA LEU A 14 21.31 -11.36 -14.35
C LEU A 14 19.80 -11.14 -14.70
N VAL A 15 19.58 -10.99 -16.00
CA VAL A 15 18.33 -11.06 -16.79
C VAL A 15 17.28 -9.96 -16.63
N ALA A 16 17.37 -8.98 -17.54
CA ALA A 16 16.23 -8.24 -18.03
C ALA A 16 15.24 -9.19 -18.73
N PHE A 17 14.04 -9.36 -18.17
CA PHE A 17 12.87 -9.80 -18.94
C PHE A 17 12.02 -8.58 -19.23
N GLY A 18 11.98 -8.19 -20.50
CA GLY A 18 11.01 -7.23 -21.01
C GLY A 18 9.61 -7.77 -20.78
N GLN A 19 8.78 -7.02 -20.05
CA GLN A 19 7.35 -7.25 -19.95
C GLN A 19 6.64 -6.01 -20.50
N GLU A 20 5.67 -6.27 -21.38
CA GLU A 20 4.91 -5.25 -22.09
C GLU A 20 4.30 -4.22 -21.13
N LYS A 21 4.47 -2.96 -21.49
CA LYS A 21 3.97 -1.80 -20.75
C LYS A 21 2.44 -1.77 -20.86
N ARG A 22 1.75 -2.31 -19.85
CA ARG A 22 0.29 -2.16 -19.70
C ARG A 22 -0.03 -0.82 -19.01
N PRO A 23 -0.95 0.00 -19.53
CA PRO A 23 -1.39 1.20 -18.83
C PRO A 23 -2.09 0.82 -17.51
N GLY A 24 -1.64 1.40 -16.40
CA GLY A 24 -2.18 1.14 -15.05
C GLY A 24 -1.33 0.23 -14.16
N VAL A 25 -0.17 -0.25 -14.63
CA VAL A 25 0.80 -0.97 -13.82
C VAL A 25 1.98 -0.04 -13.51
N PHE A 26 2.19 0.28 -12.23
CA PHE A 26 3.38 0.99 -11.78
C PHE A 26 4.58 0.05 -11.88
N TYR A 27 5.34 0.17 -12.96
CA TYR A 27 6.73 -0.23 -12.96
C TYR A 27 7.48 0.86 -12.21
N GLY A 28 7.95 0.52 -11.01
CA GLY A 28 8.75 1.42 -10.19
C GLY A 28 10.02 1.83 -10.95
N ASP A 29 9.97 2.94 -11.67
CA ASP A 29 11.18 3.70 -12.02
C ASP A 29 11.66 4.39 -10.74
N ALA A 30 12.13 3.58 -9.79
CA ALA A 30 13.03 4.02 -8.76
C ALA A 30 14.34 4.40 -9.45
N GLN A 31 14.40 5.63 -9.98
CA GLN A 31 15.68 6.23 -10.31
C GLN A 31 16.47 6.29 -9.01
N TYR A 32 17.52 5.46 -8.92
CA TYR A 32 18.55 5.51 -7.88
C TYR A 32 19.29 6.85 -7.98
N GLY A 33 18.67 7.92 -7.48
CA GLY A 33 19.23 9.26 -7.43
C GLY A 33 18.97 9.86 -6.06
N THR A 34 19.92 9.66 -5.14
CA THR A 34 20.29 10.40 -3.89
C THR A 34 19.29 11.25 -3.08
N ASN A 35 18.00 11.24 -3.36
CA ASN A 35 16.92 11.79 -2.55
C ASN A 35 15.95 10.65 -2.27
N HIS A 36 16.03 10.06 -1.07
CA HIS A 36 15.27 8.87 -0.67
C HIS A 36 13.75 9.18 -0.55
N TYR A 37 13.06 9.11 -1.69
CA TYR A 37 11.61 9.27 -1.79
C TYR A 37 10.85 7.94 -1.71
N ILE A 38 11.54 6.81 -1.84
CA ILE A 38 10.96 5.47 -1.84
C ILE A 38 11.60 4.68 -0.70
N LEU A 39 10.77 4.06 0.13
CA LEU A 39 11.17 3.12 1.16
C LEU A 39 10.44 1.80 0.91
N ASP A 40 11.19 0.76 0.63
CA ASP A 40 10.69 -0.60 0.47
C ASP A 40 11.14 -1.43 1.67
N LEU A 41 10.17 -2.01 2.38
CA LEU A 41 10.32 -2.86 3.55
C LEU A 41 9.47 -4.14 3.37
N SER A 42 9.35 -4.61 2.14
CA SER A 42 8.61 -5.83 1.82
C SER A 42 9.36 -7.07 2.29
N TRP A 43 8.65 -8.14 2.67
CA TRP A 43 9.23 -9.42 3.12
C TRP A 43 10.09 -9.38 4.39
N GLU A 44 9.94 -8.35 5.21
CA GLU A 44 10.70 -8.19 6.46
C GLU A 44 10.04 -8.91 7.66
N GLY A 45 8.92 -9.63 7.43
CA GLY A 45 8.21 -10.37 8.46
C GLY A 45 7.59 -9.47 9.54
N LEU A 46 7.31 -8.21 9.21
CA LEU A 46 6.86 -7.20 10.17
C LEU A 46 5.46 -7.53 10.71
N HIS A 47 5.34 -7.73 12.01
CA HIS A 47 4.05 -7.83 12.69
C HIS A 47 3.47 -6.46 13.08
N ASN A 48 4.35 -5.47 13.23
CA ASN A 48 3.98 -4.11 13.60
C ASN A 48 4.50 -3.14 12.56
N PHE A 49 3.74 -2.07 12.34
CA PHE A 49 4.11 -1.02 11.41
C PHE A 49 5.43 -0.35 11.87
N PRO A 50 6.42 -0.12 10.99
CA PRO A 50 7.74 0.36 11.37
C PRO A 50 7.73 1.88 11.65
N VAL A 51 7.10 2.30 12.75
CA VAL A 51 6.89 3.72 13.09
C VAL A 51 8.18 4.52 13.19
N GLN A 52 9.30 3.88 13.55
CA GLN A 52 10.62 4.51 13.65
C GLN A 52 11.23 4.81 12.27
N ALA A 53 10.80 4.13 11.20
CA ALA A 53 11.28 4.36 9.84
C ALA A 53 10.50 5.45 9.10
N LEU A 54 9.45 6.02 9.73
CA LEU A 54 8.62 7.04 9.10
C LEU A 54 9.35 8.37 9.03
N SER A 55 9.42 8.92 7.82
CA SER A 55 10.08 10.19 7.52
C SER A 55 9.20 11.04 6.59
N PRO A 56 9.13 12.36 6.80
CA PRO A 56 8.42 13.26 5.90
C PRO A 56 9.04 13.33 4.49
N SER A 57 10.27 12.84 4.29
CA SER A 57 10.89 12.78 2.96
C SER A 57 10.33 11.68 2.07
N ILE A 58 9.70 10.66 2.67
CA ILE A 58 9.17 9.50 1.95
C ILE A 58 7.92 9.91 1.15
N ARG A 59 7.89 9.47 -0.10
CA ARG A 59 6.77 9.62 -1.05
C ARG A 59 6.15 8.29 -1.43
N VAL A 60 6.90 7.20 -1.37
CA VAL A 60 6.41 5.85 -1.66
C VAL A 60 6.86 4.95 -0.52
N LEU A 61 5.91 4.30 0.12
CA LEU A 61 6.16 3.29 1.14
C LEU A 61 5.60 1.96 0.68
N ILE A 62 6.46 0.96 0.57
CA ILE A 62 6.10 -0.40 0.19
C ILE A 62 6.35 -1.30 1.40
N LEU A 63 5.30 -1.96 1.87
CA LEU A 63 5.28 -2.84 3.04
C LEU A 63 4.64 -4.19 2.68
N ASP A 64 4.82 -4.61 1.43
CA ASP A 64 4.15 -5.80 0.91
C ASP A 64 4.69 -7.08 1.56
N HIS A 65 3.89 -8.14 1.61
CA HIS A 65 4.31 -9.45 2.11
C HIS A 65 4.86 -9.39 3.54
N ASN A 66 4.09 -8.78 4.44
CA ASN A 66 4.38 -8.69 5.87
C ASN A 66 3.19 -9.23 6.66
N ASN A 67 3.23 -9.12 7.99
CA ASN A 67 2.19 -9.61 8.90
C ASN A 67 1.47 -8.45 9.60
N LEU A 68 1.32 -7.30 8.93
CA LEU A 68 0.74 -6.09 9.52
C LEU A 68 -0.77 -6.24 9.67
N THR A 69 -1.29 -5.91 10.85
CA THR A 69 -2.74 -5.99 11.14
C THR A 69 -3.46 -4.64 11.09
N GLU A 70 -2.71 -3.54 11.18
CA GLU A 70 -3.25 -2.18 11.20
C GLU A 70 -2.26 -1.14 10.67
N ILE A 71 -2.79 0.04 10.35
CA ILE A 71 -2.02 1.24 10.02
C ILE A 71 -2.03 2.19 11.23
N PRO A 72 -0.88 2.58 11.80
CA PRO A 72 -0.83 3.41 12.99
C PRO A 72 -1.13 4.87 12.69
N ASN A 73 -1.53 5.63 13.71
CA ASN A 73 -1.72 7.09 13.60
C ASN A 73 -0.45 7.84 13.16
N ASN A 74 0.73 7.28 13.42
CA ASN A 74 2.02 7.86 13.04
C ASN A 74 2.23 7.97 11.52
N ILE A 75 1.42 7.28 10.70
CA ILE A 75 1.44 7.41 9.23
C ILE A 75 1.29 8.88 8.78
N THR A 76 0.60 9.68 9.60
CA THR A 76 0.34 11.12 9.37
C THR A 76 1.60 11.99 9.37
N ALA A 77 2.74 11.48 9.86
CA ALA A 77 4.04 12.13 9.80
C ALA A 77 4.59 12.21 8.36
N MET A 78 4.16 11.30 7.48
CA MET A 78 4.62 11.25 6.09
C MET A 78 3.80 12.20 5.20
N LYS A 79 3.98 13.51 5.40
CA LYS A 79 3.23 14.56 4.70
C LYS A 79 3.39 14.54 3.18
N ASN A 80 4.48 13.97 2.67
CA ASN A 80 4.74 13.87 1.24
C ASN A 80 4.41 12.48 0.65
N LEU A 81 3.78 11.59 1.42
CA LEU A 81 3.40 10.26 0.94
C LEU A 81 2.40 10.38 -0.22
N ARG A 82 2.74 9.74 -1.34
CA ARG A 82 1.97 9.68 -2.58
C ARG A 82 1.47 8.27 -2.87
N ALA A 83 2.26 7.24 -2.53
CA ALA A 83 1.84 5.86 -2.70
C ALA A 83 2.12 5.05 -1.43
N LEU A 84 1.13 4.26 -1.02
CA LEU A 84 1.23 3.30 0.08
C LEU A 84 0.81 1.93 -0.42
N SER A 85 1.73 0.97 -0.31
CA SER A 85 1.48 -0.43 -0.66
C SER A 85 1.61 -1.30 0.58
N LEU A 86 0.54 -2.05 0.88
CA LEU A 86 0.41 -2.97 2.01
C LEU A 86 -0.19 -4.28 1.51
N ARG A 87 0.25 -4.74 0.34
CA ARG A 87 -0.25 -5.96 -0.30
C ARG A 87 0.17 -7.18 0.50
N ASP A 88 -0.64 -8.23 0.51
CA ASP A 88 -0.32 -9.49 1.19
C ASP A 88 0.10 -9.26 2.66
N ASN A 89 -0.87 -8.80 3.45
CA ASN A 89 -0.75 -8.54 4.89
C ASN A 89 -2.02 -9.06 5.59
N ASP A 90 -2.12 -8.89 6.92
CA ASP A 90 -3.32 -9.27 7.70
C ASP A 90 -4.14 -8.05 8.17
N LEU A 91 -4.21 -6.99 7.34
CA LEU A 91 -4.93 -5.78 7.72
C LEU A 91 -6.41 -6.09 7.98
N ARG A 92 -6.90 -5.69 9.15
CA ARG A 92 -8.32 -5.85 9.53
C ARG A 92 -9.12 -4.58 9.34
N SER A 93 -8.44 -3.44 9.41
CA SER A 93 -9.04 -2.13 9.23
C SER A 93 -8.01 -1.16 8.66
N VAL A 94 -8.53 -0.14 7.99
CA VAL A 94 -7.75 1.03 7.58
C VAL A 94 -8.08 2.17 8.53
N ASN A 95 -7.04 2.78 9.08
CA ASN A 95 -7.20 3.84 10.07
C ASN A 95 -7.73 5.13 9.41
N LYS A 96 -8.72 5.77 10.04
CA LYS A 96 -9.36 7.00 9.54
C LYS A 96 -8.38 8.16 9.29
N VAL A 97 -7.27 8.19 10.02
CA VAL A 97 -6.23 9.23 9.93
C VAL A 97 -5.48 9.25 8.59
N LEU A 98 -5.66 8.26 7.71
CA LEU A 98 -5.14 8.32 6.35
C LEU A 98 -5.66 9.53 5.57
N GLU A 99 -6.80 10.10 5.95
CA GLU A 99 -7.31 11.36 5.37
C GLU A 99 -6.34 12.53 5.52
N LEU A 100 -5.45 12.49 6.52
CA LEU A 100 -4.44 13.52 6.79
C LEU A 100 -3.17 13.36 5.92
N CYS A 101 -3.10 12.31 5.11
CA CYS A 101 -2.06 12.13 4.09
C CYS A 101 -2.51 12.85 2.81
N GLU A 102 -2.49 14.19 2.83
CA GLU A 102 -3.04 15.07 1.78
C GLU A 102 -2.46 14.84 0.37
N ASN A 103 -1.28 14.24 0.30
CA ASN A 103 -0.59 13.93 -0.95
C ASN A 103 -0.81 12.51 -1.46
N LEU A 104 -1.56 11.67 -0.75
CA LEU A 104 -1.78 10.27 -1.12
C LEU A 104 -2.59 10.18 -2.42
N GLU A 105 -2.00 9.50 -3.41
CA GLU A 105 -2.54 9.28 -4.75
C GLU A 105 -2.90 7.82 -4.99
N GLU A 106 -2.18 6.88 -4.39
CA GLU A 106 -2.34 5.45 -4.61
C GLU A 106 -2.32 4.66 -3.31
N LEU A 107 -3.26 3.74 -3.18
CA LEU A 107 -3.41 2.87 -2.03
C LEU A 107 -3.63 1.42 -2.47
N TYR A 108 -2.66 0.56 -2.21
CA TYR A 108 -2.75 -0.87 -2.51
C TYR A 108 -2.93 -1.65 -1.20
N LEU A 109 -4.08 -2.31 -1.09
CA LEU A 109 -4.51 -3.11 0.07
C LEU A 109 -4.94 -4.51 -0.35
N ASN A 110 -4.66 -4.91 -1.59
CA ASN A 110 -5.03 -6.22 -2.09
C ASN A 110 -4.37 -7.34 -1.28
N ASP A 111 -5.03 -8.49 -1.26
CA ASP A 111 -4.58 -9.67 -0.52
C ASP A 111 -4.49 -9.42 1.01
N ASN A 112 -5.44 -8.65 1.55
CA ASN A 112 -5.69 -8.54 2.99
C ASN A 112 -7.05 -9.19 3.31
N PRO A 113 -7.11 -10.50 3.53
CA PRO A 113 -8.38 -11.25 3.56
C PRO A 113 -9.32 -10.82 4.69
N ASN A 114 -8.77 -10.30 5.79
CA ASN A 114 -9.55 -9.83 6.95
C ASN A 114 -9.99 -8.36 6.85
N LEU A 115 -9.63 -7.63 5.79
CA LEU A 115 -10.07 -6.26 5.58
C LEU A 115 -11.49 -6.24 5.00
N THR A 116 -12.49 -5.94 5.82
CA THR A 116 -13.90 -5.99 5.42
C THR A 116 -14.50 -4.64 5.06
N GLU A 117 -13.87 -3.54 5.48
CA GLU A 117 -14.36 -2.19 5.23
C GLU A 117 -13.23 -1.17 5.08
N LEU A 118 -13.56 -0.06 4.41
CA LEU A 118 -12.73 1.13 4.31
C LEU A 118 -13.42 2.29 5.04
N PRO A 119 -12.68 3.12 5.79
CA PRO A 119 -13.27 4.26 6.48
C PRO A 119 -13.76 5.29 5.47
N TYR A 120 -14.96 5.86 5.72
CA TYR A 120 -15.55 6.88 4.85
C TYR A 120 -14.68 8.14 4.71
N THR A 121 -13.77 8.37 5.67
CA THR A 121 -12.80 9.47 5.65
C THR A 121 -11.84 9.41 4.47
N LEU A 122 -11.66 8.27 3.80
CA LEU A 122 -10.89 8.22 2.53
C LEU A 122 -11.50 9.10 1.44
N SER A 123 -12.79 9.45 1.51
CA SER A 123 -13.42 10.42 0.60
C SER A 123 -12.85 11.85 0.77
N ASN A 124 -12.16 12.14 1.88
CA ASN A 124 -11.46 13.40 2.11
C ASN A 124 -10.09 13.46 1.42
N CYS A 125 -9.51 12.32 1.01
CA CYS A 125 -8.24 12.27 0.28
C CYS A 125 -8.40 12.82 -1.15
N LYS A 126 -8.24 14.14 -1.32
CA LYS A 126 -8.52 14.86 -2.59
C LYS A 126 -7.61 14.46 -3.75
N LYS A 127 -6.46 13.86 -3.47
CA LYS A 127 -5.52 13.39 -4.49
C LYS A 127 -5.59 11.88 -4.73
N LEU A 128 -6.37 11.13 -3.94
CA LEU A 128 -6.43 9.67 -4.03
C LEU A 128 -7.13 9.25 -5.31
N LYS A 129 -6.36 8.65 -6.22
CA LYS A 129 -6.74 8.32 -7.59
C LYS A 129 -6.95 6.83 -7.82
N LEU A 130 -6.25 6.01 -7.05
CA LEU A 130 -6.25 4.56 -7.18
C LEU A 130 -6.43 3.91 -5.81
N ILE A 131 -7.36 2.96 -5.73
CA ILE A 131 -7.50 2.05 -4.60
C ILE A 131 -7.64 0.62 -5.15
N ASP A 132 -6.78 -0.30 -4.71
CA ASP A 132 -6.94 -1.73 -4.97
C ASP A 132 -7.21 -2.47 -3.66
N VAL A 133 -8.40 -3.07 -3.56
CA VAL A 133 -8.84 -3.94 -2.46
C VAL A 133 -9.25 -5.33 -2.98
N SER A 134 -8.62 -5.78 -4.08
CA SER A 134 -8.80 -7.15 -4.58
C SER A 134 -8.41 -8.17 -3.50
N ASN A 135 -9.12 -9.28 -3.43
CA ASN A 135 -8.86 -10.37 -2.48
C ASN A 135 -8.89 -9.91 -1.01
N THR A 136 -9.81 -9.01 -0.71
CA THR A 136 -10.18 -8.61 0.67
C THR A 136 -11.61 -9.06 0.96
N GLY A 137 -12.11 -8.81 2.17
CA GLY A 137 -13.53 -8.95 2.52
C GLY A 137 -14.44 -7.88 1.91
N ILE A 138 -13.90 -6.92 1.14
CA ILE A 138 -14.67 -5.86 0.48
C ILE A 138 -15.17 -6.38 -0.86
N HIS A 139 -16.45 -6.73 -0.90
CA HIS A 139 -17.09 -7.34 -2.09
C HIS A 139 -17.98 -6.39 -2.88
N GLN A 140 -18.05 -5.13 -2.47
CA GLN A 140 -18.79 -4.08 -3.15
C GLN A 140 -18.12 -2.72 -2.97
N PRO A 141 -18.21 -1.81 -3.96
CA PRO A 141 -17.71 -0.45 -3.80
C PRO A 141 -18.45 0.29 -2.68
N PRO A 142 -17.76 1.01 -1.78
CA PRO A 142 -18.41 1.83 -0.77
C PRO A 142 -19.27 2.96 -1.38
N ALA A 143 -20.40 3.30 -0.76
CA ALA A 143 -21.33 4.31 -1.30
C ALA A 143 -20.68 5.71 -1.48
N TRP A 144 -19.76 6.08 -0.60
CA TRP A 144 -19.03 7.35 -0.66
C TRP A 144 -18.05 7.45 -1.83
N LEU A 145 -17.71 6.32 -2.48
CA LEU A 145 -16.83 6.30 -3.66
C LEU A 145 -17.40 7.12 -4.82
N ARG A 146 -18.74 7.19 -4.93
CA ARG A 146 -19.44 8.02 -5.94
C ARG A 146 -19.08 9.51 -5.85
N GLY A 147 -18.70 9.98 -4.66
CA GLY A 147 -18.28 11.37 -4.44
C GLY A 147 -16.84 11.68 -4.83
N MET A 148 -16.01 10.65 -5.03
CA MET A 148 -14.58 10.80 -5.33
C MET A 148 -14.33 10.99 -6.82
N LYS A 149 -14.61 12.19 -7.33
CA LYS A 149 -14.45 12.53 -8.76
C LYS A 149 -13.00 12.40 -9.28
N GLN A 150 -12.02 12.43 -8.37
CA GLN A 150 -10.60 12.25 -8.67
C GLN A 150 -10.20 10.78 -8.86
N LEU A 151 -11.01 9.84 -8.37
CA LEU A 151 -10.70 8.41 -8.38
C LEU A 151 -10.94 7.86 -9.78
N TYR A 152 -9.89 7.37 -10.44
CA TYR A 152 -9.99 6.78 -11.78
C TYR A 152 -9.97 5.25 -11.72
N TYR A 153 -9.51 4.65 -10.62
CA TYR A 153 -9.39 3.21 -10.48
C TYR A 153 -9.79 2.75 -9.08
N PHE A 154 -10.79 1.88 -9.03
CA PHE A 154 -11.18 1.12 -7.84
C PHE A 154 -11.35 -0.34 -8.23
N LYS A 155 -10.52 -1.22 -7.67
CA LYS A 155 -10.60 -2.66 -7.94
C LYS A 155 -10.93 -3.42 -6.66
N TYR A 156 -11.86 -4.37 -6.78
CA TYR A 156 -12.33 -5.23 -5.71
C TYR A 156 -12.66 -6.61 -6.26
N THR A 157 -12.66 -7.65 -5.41
CA THR A 157 -13.07 -8.99 -5.83
C THR A 157 -14.58 -9.14 -5.66
N LYS A 158 -15.28 -9.33 -6.78
CA LYS A 158 -16.71 -9.63 -6.78
C LYS A 158 -16.93 -11.08 -6.32
N VAL A 159 -17.74 -11.28 -5.29
CA VAL A 159 -18.20 -12.62 -4.91
C VAL A 159 -19.28 -13.02 -5.91
N GLU A 160 -19.02 -14.08 -6.67
CA GLU A 160 -20.07 -14.70 -7.47
C GLU A 160 -21.08 -15.36 -6.53
N SER A 161 -22.35 -14.98 -6.65
CA SER A 161 -23.44 -15.62 -5.93
C SER A 161 -23.70 -17.01 -6.53
N GLY A 162 -23.00 -18.03 -6.06
CA GLY A 162 -23.23 -19.46 -6.34
C GLY A 162 -22.16 -20.28 -5.61
N ASP A 163 -22.47 -21.01 -4.53
CA ASP A 163 -23.35 -22.17 -4.50
C ASP A 163 -24.17 -22.21 -3.21
N LYS A 164 -25.49 -21.99 -3.31
CA LYS A 164 -26.42 -22.70 -2.42
C LYS A 164 -26.43 -24.16 -2.88
N LYS A 165 -25.45 -24.95 -2.45
CA LYS A 165 -25.59 -26.42 -2.50
C LYS A 165 -26.78 -26.77 -1.61
N LYS A 166 -27.86 -27.18 -2.26
CA LYS A 166 -28.99 -27.90 -1.68
C LYS A 166 -28.51 -29.12 -0.91
#